data_AF-A0A441Z1I2-F1
#
_entry.id   AF-A0A441Z1I2-F1
#
_cell.length_a   1.000
_cell.length_b   1.000
_cell.length_c   1.000
_cell.angle_alpha   90.00
_cell.angle_beta   90.00
_cell.angle_gamma   90.00
#
_symmetry.space_group_name_H-M   'P 1'
#
loop_
_entity.id
_entity.type
_entity.pdbx_description
1 polymer ?
#
loop_
_entity_poly.entity_id
_entity_poly.type
_entity_poly.pdbx_seq_one_letter_code
_entity_poly.pdbx_strand_id
1 'polypeptide(L)' 'VHTSTSEVYGTALTMPISESHPLQGQSPYSASKIGADMMAESYARSFDVPVVVLRPFNTFGPRQSERAIVPT' A
#
# COMPACT_ATOMS: atom_id res chain seq x y z
N VAL A 1 -10.80 7.11 -4.59
CA VAL A 1 -9.46 7.10 -3.97
C VAL A 1 -9.32 5.83 -3.14
N HIS A 2 -8.27 5.04 -3.38
CA HIS A 2 -8.00 3.78 -2.70
C HIS A 2 -6.77 3.93 -1.80
N THR A 3 -6.90 3.61 -0.51
CA THR A 3 -5.80 3.67 0.45
C THR A 3 -5.19 2.28 0.66
N SER A 4 -3.97 2.14 0.18
CA SER A 4 -3.13 0.95 0.31
C SER A 4 -2.10 1.14 1.42
N THR A 5 -0.91 0.55 1.31
CA THR A 5 0.20 0.62 2.29
C THR A 5 1.54 0.50 1.59
N SER A 6 2.61 1.05 2.16
CA SER A 6 3.98 0.81 1.69
C SER A 6 4.41 -0.65 1.81
N GLU A 7 3.76 -1.46 2.66
CA GLU A 7 4.07 -2.90 2.81
C GLU A 7 3.87 -3.70 1.51
N VAL A 8 3.12 -3.18 0.53
CA VAL A 8 2.97 -3.83 -0.78
C VAL A 8 4.29 -3.93 -1.54
N TYR A 9 5.29 -3.10 -1.21
CA TYR A 9 6.62 -3.15 -1.81
C TYR A 9 7.53 -4.23 -1.22
N GLY A 10 7.14 -4.82 -0.08
CA GLY A 10 7.98 -5.78 0.62
C GLY A 10 9.30 -5.19 1.10
N THR A 11 10.39 -5.95 0.97
CA THR A 11 11.74 -5.49 1.32
C THR A 11 12.24 -4.51 0.26
N ALA A 12 12.71 -3.33 0.70
CA ALA A 12 13.26 -2.32 -0.18
C ALA A 12 14.46 -2.86 -0.97
N LEU A 13 14.40 -2.81 -2.29
CA LEU A 13 15.50 -3.13 -3.20
C LEU A 13 16.38 -1.90 -3.44
N THR A 14 15.78 -0.73 -3.42
CA THR A 14 16.43 0.57 -3.57
C THR A 14 15.79 1.59 -2.62
N MET A 15 16.53 2.65 -2.29
CA MET A 15 16.04 3.74 -1.46
C MET A 15 16.43 5.09 -2.08
N PRO A 16 15.50 6.06 -2.20
CA PRO A 16 14.09 6.00 -1.79
C PRO A 16 13.25 5.05 -2.66
N ILE A 17 12.14 4.54 -2.08
CA ILE A 17 11.17 3.71 -2.81
C ILE A 17 10.28 4.63 -3.65
N SER A 18 10.22 4.37 -4.96
CA SER A 18 9.29 5.03 -5.90
C SER A 18 8.07 4.16 -6.18
N GLU A 19 7.06 4.74 -6.82
CA GLU A 19 5.83 4.05 -7.21
C GLU A 19 6.06 2.88 -8.17
N SER A 20 7.18 2.91 -8.91
CA SER A 20 7.64 1.86 -9.83
C SER A 20 8.35 0.69 -9.14
N HIS A 21 8.58 0.74 -7.82
CA HIS A 21 9.15 -0.37 -7.09
C HIS A 21 8.23 -1.61 -7.21
N PRO A 22 8.79 -2.82 -7.40
CA PRO A 22 7.97 -4.02 -7.57
C PRO A 22 7.07 -4.26 -6.35
N LEU A 23 5.86 -4.78 -6.62
CA LEU A 23 4.94 -5.22 -5.59
C LEU A 23 5.30 -6.65 -5.17
N GLN A 24 5.54 -6.85 -3.88
CA GLN A 24 5.95 -8.13 -3.31
C GLN A 24 5.31 -8.35 -1.94
N GLY A 25 4.25 -9.18 -1.92
CA GLY A 25 3.53 -9.50 -0.70
C GLY A 25 4.35 -10.40 0.24
N GLN A 26 4.82 -9.84 1.35
CA GLN A 26 5.58 -10.55 2.39
C GLN A 26 4.71 -11.05 3.55
N SER A 27 3.42 -10.75 3.51
CA SER A 27 2.43 -11.12 4.52
C SER A 27 1.04 -11.29 3.87
N PRO A 28 0.11 -12.05 4.49
CA PRO A 28 -1.27 -12.11 4.00
C PRO A 28 -1.93 -10.73 3.90
N TYR A 29 -1.59 -9.82 4.82
CA TYR A 29 -2.04 -8.43 4.79
C TYR A 29 -1.53 -7.68 3.54
N SER A 30 -0.23 -7.66 3.29
CA SER A 30 0.36 -6.99 2.11
C SER A 30 -0.11 -7.64 0.79
N ALA A 31 -0.24 -8.97 0.74
CA ALA A 31 -0.80 -9.68 -0.41
C ALA A 31 -2.26 -9.26 -0.69
N SER A 32 -3.09 -9.13 0.36
CA SER A 32 -4.47 -8.65 0.21
C SER A 32 -4.54 -7.20 -0.31
N LYS A 33 -3.60 -6.35 0.11
CA LYS A 33 -3.49 -4.96 -0.36
C LYS A 33 -3.03 -4.87 -1.81
N ILE A 34 -2.10 -5.72 -2.25
CA ILE A 34 -1.74 -5.86 -3.68
C ILE A 34 -2.97 -6.27 -4.50
N GLY A 35 -3.74 -7.26 -4.02
CA GLY A 35 -4.98 -7.64 -4.68
C GLY A 35 -5.97 -6.49 -4.82
N ALA A 36 -6.13 -5.68 -3.77
CA ALA A 36 -6.98 -4.48 -3.79
C ALA A 36 -6.46 -3.40 -4.76
N ASP A 37 -5.15 -3.16 -4.82
CA ASP A 37 -4.50 -2.26 -5.80
C ASP A 37 -4.83 -2.70 -7.23
N MET A 38 -4.67 -3.99 -7.53
CA MET A 38 -4.94 -4.55 -8.86
C MET A 38 -6.43 -4.48 -9.23
N MET A 39 -7.34 -4.62 -8.26
CA MET A 39 -8.76 -4.40 -8.50
C MET A 39 -9.07 -2.92 -8.81
N ALA A 40 -8.45 -1.99 -8.09
CA ALA A 40 -8.63 -0.57 -8.36
C ALA A 40 -8.11 -0.20 -9.76
N GLU A 41 -6.95 -0.74 -10.15
CA GLU A 41 -6.37 -0.58 -11.48
C GLU A 41 -7.23 -1.19 -12.60
N SER A 42 -7.82 -2.37 -12.36
CA SER A 42 -8.69 -3.00 -13.36
C SER A 42 -9.94 -2.17 -13.62
N TYR A 43 -10.53 -1.55 -12.60
CA TYR A 43 -11.67 -0.64 -12.79
C TYR A 43 -11.31 0.60 -13.60
N ALA A 44 -10.12 1.17 -13.37
CA ALA A 44 -9.65 2.30 -14.17
C ALA A 44 -9.44 1.90 -15.64
N ARG A 45 -8.84 0.72 -15.89
CA ARG A 45 -8.54 0.25 -17.26
C ARG A 45 -9.75 -0.24 -18.03
N SER A 46 -10.69 -0.90 -17.37
CA SER A 46 -11.83 -1.54 -18.02
C SER A 46 -13.05 -0.64 -18.12
N PHE A 47 -13.22 0.29 -17.19
CA PHE A 47 -14.45 1.07 -17.05
C PHE A 47 -14.21 2.59 -16.94
N ASP A 48 -12.98 3.06 -17.18
CA ASP A 48 -12.59 4.47 -17.14
C ASP A 48 -12.94 5.16 -15.80
N VAL A 49 -12.97 4.38 -14.71
CA VAL A 49 -13.24 4.92 -13.38
C VAL A 49 -12.02 5.73 -12.93
N PRO A 50 -12.18 7.00 -12.53
CA PRO A 50 -11.06 7.81 -12.04
C PRO A 50 -10.59 7.29 -10.68
N VAL A 51 -9.46 6.58 -10.68
CA VAL A 51 -8.85 5.95 -9.51
C VAL A 51 -7.52 6.59 -9.19
N VAL A 52 -7.25 6.76 -7.88
CA VAL A 52 -5.94 7.12 -7.33
C VAL A 52 -5.64 6.13 -6.22
N VAL A 53 -4.47 5.51 -6.27
CA VAL A 53 -3.95 4.59 -5.24
C VAL A 53 -2.89 5.31 -4.42
N LEU A 54 -3.07 5.34 -3.10
CA LEU A 54 -2.11 5.92 -2.15
C LEU A 54 -1.43 4.80 -1.37
N ARG A 55 -0.09 4.80 -1.30
CA ARG A 55 0.71 3.82 -0.54
C ARG A 55 1.53 4.52 0.54
N PRO A 56 0.89 5.00 1.62
CA PRO A 56 1.60 5.68 2.70
C PRO A 56 2.52 4.71 3.46
N PHE A 57 3.63 5.24 3.96
CA PHE A 57 4.41 4.59 5.00
C PHE A 57 3.68 4.65 6.36
N ASN A 58 4.24 3.97 7.36
CA ASN A 58 3.67 3.93 8.71
C ASN A 58 3.31 5.33 9.20
N THR A 59 2.03 5.53 9.48
CA THR A 59 1.49 6.74 10.08
C THR A 59 1.41 6.60 11.59
N PHE A 60 1.67 7.68 12.33
CA PHE A 60 1.47 7.74 13.78
C PHE A 60 0.70 9.01 14.16
N GLY A 61 -0.03 8.98 15.28
CA GLY A 61 -0.74 10.15 15.78
C GLY A 61 -1.92 9.82 16.71
N PRO A 62 -2.64 10.85 17.19
CA PRO A 62 -3.82 10.67 18.04
C PRO A 62 -4.82 9.70 17.41
N ARG A 63 -5.43 8.83 18.24
CA ARG A 63 -6.41 7.78 17.86
C ARG A 63 -5.80 6.56 17.16
N GLN A 64 -4.47 6.44 17.09
CA GLN A 64 -3.83 5.17 16.73
C GLN A 64 -4.12 4.12 17.80
N SER A 65 -4.45 2.90 17.37
CA SER A 65 -4.66 1.76 18.27
C SER A 65 -3.39 1.46 19.07
N GLU A 66 -3.53 1.14 20.36
CA GLU A 66 -2.43 0.77 21.25
C GLU A 66 -1.67 -0.49 20.80
N ARG A 67 -2.24 -1.28 19.89
CA ARG A 67 -1.56 -2.44 19.28
C ARG A 67 -0.48 -2.04 18.27
N ALA A 68 -0.55 -0.83 17.72
CA ALA A 68 0.41 -0.37 16.74
C ALA A 68 1.68 0.11 17.45
N ILE A 69 2.80 -0.51 17.11
CA ILE A 69 4.10 -0.20 17.72
C ILE A 69 4.69 1.03 17.02
N VAL A 70 5.01 2.07 17.80
CA VAL A 70 5.92 3.13 17.38
C VAL A 70 7.25 2.84 18.06
N PRO A 71 8.32 2.48 17.30
CA PRO A 71 9.63 2.24 17.90
C PRO A 71 10.13 3.51 18.60
N THR A 72 10.53 3.38 19.86
CA THR A 72 11.26 4.42 20.63
C THR A 72 12.74 4.39 20.34
#